data_AF-A0A6M0G8N2-F1
#
_entry.id   AF-A0A6M0G8N2-F1
#
_cell.length_a   1.000
_cell.length_b   1.000
_cell.length_c   1.000
_cell.angle_alpha   90.00
_cell.angle_beta   90.00
_cell.angle_gamma   90.00
#
_symmetry.space_group_name_H-M   'P 1'
#
loop_
_entity.id
_entity.type
_entity.pdbx_description
1 polymer ?
#
loop_
_entity_poly.entity_id
_entity_poly.type
_entity_poly.pdbx_seq_one_letter_code
_entity_poly.pdbx_strand_id
1 'polypeptide(L)'
;MNTALVNLDTVTLLSQITGQKLNQRQITPPVIFLAALVTVLLGVMFADGTVADEKKQKLQKILEHVTPAGSQLRKFTQILIKGVQQHQVYQQFNELIKLTAPLAEPERLLLVSFAYQISAIDGDISSQEKSYLQALANQLKINPEYLAVLVASFSRQGAINSEVLKQVHALLNQAKFQSINPLLVSAASYIVAELTAISPDASNQAFKSYSLELQQSATKLKQFIQDCFNELKQAETVLNTKPQIAKRAKQELLEKLGECSGLYVKICHLEEKIKNQTIDQARTSWQKWREKLKENLKEEWFADVSIEEAKVEDKNQLAQDYAQEFRQELIAELDNWLNELISLNIQGIDQHLEIIRKNIIELNQDMEIDLGFELAQEIEEFKKSLYSNTEYFDEYFGGDESESDLLGWAFDTTGWIVGAVSSGIAGVFKFGGLGSDEPQPSIKQKVFEKGWGKFEQSQDKIFKKIQEIIIVVIDNKTQSATNIAEQSVSLYEEFLRLQQRYQEETTEQRSAEKAWILQQRQELGKVYKKVNAVLPDN
;
A
#
# COMPACT_ATOMS: atom_id res chain seq x y z
N MET A 1 8.31 -22.01 20.88
CA MET A 1 7.61 -22.17 19.59
C MET A 1 7.17 -23.62 19.42
N ASN A 2 5.95 -23.86 18.93
CA ASN A 2 5.43 -25.22 18.70
C ASN A 2 5.15 -25.43 17.21
N THR A 3 6.10 -26.03 16.49
CA THR A 3 5.97 -26.30 15.05
C THR A 3 4.94 -27.38 14.72
N ALA A 4 4.45 -28.14 15.69
CA ALA A 4 3.33 -29.06 15.49
C ALA A 4 2.00 -28.33 15.21
N LEU A 5 1.94 -27.03 15.50
CA LEU A 5 0.79 -26.17 15.17
C LEU A 5 0.85 -25.61 13.74
N VAL A 6 1.91 -25.91 12.97
CA VAL A 6 1.99 -25.56 11.54
C VAL A 6 1.03 -26.46 10.76
N ASN A 7 -0.12 -25.90 10.38
CA ASN A 7 -1.14 -26.58 9.60
C ASN A 7 -0.94 -26.36 8.10
N LEU A 8 -1.79 -26.99 7.27
CA LEU A 8 -1.75 -26.86 5.82
C LEU A 8 -1.97 -25.41 5.37
N ASP A 9 -2.74 -24.62 6.12
CA ASP A 9 -3.01 -23.22 5.81
C ASP A 9 -1.74 -22.36 5.96
N THR A 10 -0.96 -22.55 7.03
CA THR A 10 0.34 -21.90 7.20
C THR A 10 1.31 -22.28 6.09
N VAL A 11 1.31 -23.55 5.64
CA VAL A 11 2.13 -24.02 4.51
C VAL A 11 1.72 -23.33 3.22
N THR A 12 0.41 -23.24 2.98
CA THR A 12 -0.17 -22.61 1.78
C THR A 12 0.15 -21.12 1.74
N LEU A 13 -0.04 -20.43 2.86
CA LEU A 13 0.28 -19.01 3.00
C LEU A 13 1.77 -18.74 2.75
N LEU A 14 2.67 -19.50 3.36
CA LEU A 14 4.10 -19.34 3.12
C LEU A 14 4.50 -19.70 1.68
N SER A 15 3.83 -20.66 1.06
CA SER A 15 4.07 -21.00 -0.36
C SER A 15 3.64 -19.86 -1.29
N GLN A 16 2.51 -19.22 -0.99
CA GLN A 16 2.01 -18.05 -1.71
C GLN A 16 2.98 -16.87 -1.54
N ILE A 17 3.35 -16.54 -0.30
CA ILE A 17 4.29 -15.44 -0.01
C ILE A 17 5.64 -15.66 -0.71
N THR A 18 6.13 -16.89 -0.75
CA THR A 18 7.48 -17.16 -1.29
C THR A 18 7.49 -17.42 -2.79
N GLY A 19 6.33 -17.60 -3.43
CA GLY A 19 6.22 -18.09 -4.81
C GLY A 19 6.75 -19.52 -4.99
N GLN A 20 7.06 -20.23 -3.91
CA GLN A 20 7.65 -21.57 -3.93
C GLN A 20 6.71 -22.58 -3.32
N LYS A 21 6.61 -23.77 -3.92
CA LYS A 21 5.81 -24.86 -3.33
C LYS A 21 6.55 -25.43 -2.11
N LEU A 22 6.18 -24.98 -0.92
CA LEU A 22 6.75 -25.43 0.33
C LEU A 22 6.01 -26.65 0.87
N ASN A 23 6.76 -27.54 1.51
CA ASN A 23 6.25 -28.67 2.25
C ASN A 23 6.42 -28.42 3.76
N GLN A 24 5.61 -29.06 4.61
CA GLN A 24 5.64 -28.87 6.06
C GLN A 24 7.03 -29.05 6.69
N ARG A 25 7.88 -29.92 6.12
CA ARG A 25 9.26 -30.17 6.58
C ARG A 25 10.22 -29.00 6.35
N GLN A 26 9.91 -28.10 5.41
CA GLN A 26 10.72 -26.92 5.08
C GLN A 26 10.35 -25.72 5.97
N ILE A 27 9.24 -25.80 6.70
CA ILE A 27 8.77 -24.73 7.59
C ILE A 27 9.42 -24.91 8.95
N THR A 28 10.59 -24.30 9.09
CA THR A 28 11.41 -24.32 10.31
C THR A 28 11.08 -23.12 11.21
N PRO A 29 11.44 -23.16 12.52
CA PRO A 29 11.23 -22.02 13.41
C PRO A 29 11.76 -20.67 12.89
N PRO A 30 12.95 -20.57 12.25
CA PRO A 30 13.42 -19.33 11.63
C PRO A 30 12.54 -18.84 10.50
N VAL A 31 12.01 -19.74 9.67
CA VAL A 31 11.15 -19.39 8.54
C VAL A 31 9.85 -18.78 9.03
N ILE A 32 9.21 -19.41 10.02
CA ILE A 32 7.97 -18.91 10.63
C ILE A 32 8.22 -17.54 11.27
N PHE A 33 9.28 -17.44 12.08
CA PHE A 33 9.58 -16.20 12.80
C PHE A 33 9.93 -15.06 11.85
N LEU A 34 10.74 -15.30 10.82
CA LEU A 34 11.10 -14.29 9.83
C LEU A 34 9.92 -13.83 9.00
N ALA A 35 9.07 -14.76 8.55
CA ALA A 35 7.86 -14.40 7.82
C ALA A 35 6.94 -13.55 8.69
N ALA A 36 6.75 -13.93 9.96
CA ALA A 36 5.95 -13.16 10.92
C ALA A 36 6.55 -11.78 11.20
N LEU A 37 7.87 -11.70 11.37
CA LEU A 37 8.60 -10.45 11.59
C LEU A 37 8.46 -9.52 10.39
N VAL A 38 8.75 -9.98 9.18
CA VAL A 38 8.62 -9.18 7.96
C VAL A 38 7.18 -8.69 7.78
N THR A 39 6.19 -9.56 7.99
CA THR A 39 4.76 -9.19 7.90
C THR A 39 4.38 -8.11 8.90
N VAL A 40 4.79 -8.26 10.17
CA VAL A 40 4.51 -7.27 11.22
C VAL A 40 5.16 -5.93 10.92
N LEU A 41 6.44 -5.93 10.55
CA LEU A 41 7.19 -4.68 10.34
C LEU A 41 6.70 -3.92 9.12
N LEU A 42 6.38 -4.61 8.02
CA LEU A 42 5.80 -3.97 6.84
C LEU A 42 4.41 -3.40 7.16
N GLY A 43 3.58 -4.12 7.93
CA GLY A 43 2.27 -3.60 8.30
C GLY A 43 2.31 -2.31 9.11
N VAL A 44 3.27 -2.19 10.03
CA VAL A 44 3.51 -0.92 10.73
C VAL A 44 3.98 0.17 9.77
N MET A 45 4.93 -0.14 8.89
CA MET A 45 5.50 0.84 7.95
C MET A 45 4.49 1.38 6.94
N PHE A 46 3.46 0.61 6.60
CA PHE A 46 2.41 1.03 5.66
C PHE A 46 1.11 1.46 6.36
N ALA A 47 1.06 1.45 7.70
CA ALA A 47 -0.16 1.77 8.45
C ALA A 47 -0.64 3.21 8.25
N ASP A 48 0.29 4.15 8.05
CA ASP A 48 0.02 5.58 7.82
C ASP A 48 -0.09 5.94 6.32
N GLY A 49 0.05 4.96 5.41
CA GLY A 49 0.03 5.17 3.96
C GLY A 49 1.29 5.86 3.39
N THR A 50 2.28 6.20 4.22
CA THR A 50 3.50 6.91 3.80
C THR A 50 4.76 6.27 4.38
N VAL A 51 5.59 5.67 3.53
CA VAL A 51 6.84 5.04 4.00
C VAL A 51 7.97 6.05 4.07
N ALA A 52 8.17 6.64 5.26
CA ALA A 52 9.32 7.51 5.55
C ALA A 52 10.66 6.77 5.38
N ASP A 53 11.69 7.46 4.88
CA ASP A 53 12.99 6.85 4.59
C ASP A 53 13.72 6.40 5.87
N GLU A 54 13.48 7.06 7.01
CA GLU A 54 14.01 6.66 8.32
C GLU A 54 13.45 5.29 8.76
N LYS A 55 12.17 5.03 8.50
CA LYS A 55 11.52 3.73 8.79
C LYS A 55 12.11 2.62 7.91
N LYS A 56 12.39 2.90 6.63
CA LYS A 56 13.08 1.96 5.72
C LYS A 56 14.49 1.63 6.20
N GLN A 57 15.26 2.65 6.59
CA GLN A 57 16.61 2.45 7.12
C GLN A 57 16.61 1.64 8.43
N LYS A 58 15.65 1.89 9.33
CA LYS A 58 15.52 1.13 10.58
C LYS A 58 15.11 -0.31 10.33
N LEU A 59 14.16 -0.56 9.42
CA LEU A 59 13.82 -1.91 8.97
C LEU A 59 15.06 -2.64 8.46
N GLN A 60 15.83 -2.02 7.58
CA GLN A 60 17.06 -2.61 7.05
C GLN A 60 18.04 -2.97 8.18
N LYS A 61 18.28 -2.06 9.13
CA LYS A 61 19.15 -2.32 10.29
C LYS A 61 18.67 -3.49 11.15
N ILE A 62 17.35 -3.59 11.41
CA ILE A 62 16.77 -4.70 12.15
C ILE A 62 17.00 -6.02 11.40
N LEU A 63 16.71 -6.06 10.10
CA LEU A 63 16.86 -7.27 9.31
C LEU A 63 18.32 -7.69 9.13
N GLU A 64 19.25 -6.75 8.99
CA GLU A 64 20.69 -7.04 8.96
C GLU A 64 21.21 -7.62 10.27
N HIS A 65 20.63 -7.18 11.41
CA HIS A 65 20.99 -7.69 12.72
C HIS A 65 20.40 -9.08 13.00
N VAL A 66 19.15 -9.30 12.57
CA VAL A 66 18.45 -10.58 12.75
C VAL A 66 18.91 -11.63 11.73
N THR A 67 19.32 -11.20 10.53
CA THR A 67 19.82 -12.08 9.45
C THR A 67 21.23 -11.68 9.00
N PRO A 68 22.28 -12.35 9.50
CA PRO A 68 23.66 -12.03 9.17
C PRO A 68 23.95 -12.09 7.66
N ALA A 69 24.86 -11.23 7.19
CA ALA A 69 25.27 -11.12 5.79
C ALA A 69 25.80 -12.45 5.23
N GLY A 70 25.40 -12.78 3.99
CA GLY A 70 25.81 -14.00 3.29
C GLY A 70 25.01 -15.27 3.62
N SER A 71 24.04 -15.21 4.54
CA SER A 71 23.19 -16.36 4.87
C SER A 71 22.08 -16.60 3.83
N GLN A 72 21.68 -17.86 3.62
CA GLN A 72 20.50 -18.20 2.81
C GLN A 72 19.22 -17.53 3.35
N LEU A 73 19.17 -17.24 4.65
CA LEU A 73 18.08 -16.53 5.30
C LEU A 73 17.95 -15.09 4.81
N ARG A 74 19.04 -14.40 4.42
CA ARG A 74 18.96 -13.05 3.86
C ARG A 74 18.26 -13.02 2.50
N LYS A 75 18.58 -13.99 1.63
CA LYS A 75 17.87 -14.17 0.34
C LYS A 75 16.40 -14.50 0.58
N PHE A 76 16.13 -15.36 1.55
CA PHE A 76 14.76 -15.70 1.96
C PHE A 76 14.00 -14.48 2.49
N THR A 77 14.61 -13.63 3.32
CA THR A 77 14.00 -12.39 3.82
C THR A 77 13.65 -11.43 2.69
N GLN A 78 14.50 -11.32 1.64
CA GLN A 78 14.16 -10.49 0.47
C GLN A 78 12.94 -11.02 -0.30
N ILE A 79 12.85 -12.35 -0.45
CA ILE A 79 11.67 -13.00 -1.05
C ILE A 79 10.43 -12.73 -0.19
N LEU A 80 10.54 -12.88 1.13
CA LEU A 80 9.44 -12.58 2.06
C LEU A 80 8.99 -11.13 1.95
N ILE A 81 9.90 -10.15 1.89
CA ILE A 81 9.53 -8.73 1.75
C ILE A 81 8.71 -8.52 0.49
N LYS A 82 9.21 -8.99 -0.67
CA LYS A 82 8.52 -8.85 -1.95
C LYS A 82 7.13 -9.51 -1.92
N GLY A 83 7.04 -10.75 -1.47
CA GLY A 83 5.77 -11.49 -1.48
C GLY A 83 4.75 -11.00 -0.45
N VAL A 84 5.21 -10.59 0.74
CA VAL A 84 4.33 -9.98 1.74
C VAL A 84 3.78 -8.63 1.24
N GLN A 85 4.59 -7.85 0.52
CA GLN A 85 4.16 -6.61 -0.13
C GLN A 85 3.16 -6.88 -1.25
N GLN A 86 3.51 -7.77 -2.19
CA GLN A 86 2.69 -8.10 -3.35
C GLN A 86 1.30 -8.62 -2.96
N HIS A 87 1.23 -9.45 -1.91
CA HIS A 87 -0.04 -10.02 -1.44
C HIS A 87 -0.68 -9.24 -0.29
N GLN A 88 -0.08 -8.11 0.12
CA GLN A 88 -0.53 -7.27 1.23
C GLN A 88 -0.91 -8.06 2.49
N VAL A 89 -0.14 -9.10 2.81
CA VAL A 89 -0.48 -10.06 3.89
C VAL A 89 -0.62 -9.37 5.25
N TYR A 90 0.11 -8.28 5.43
CA TYR A 90 0.08 -7.45 6.64
C TYR A 90 -1.27 -6.73 6.87
N GLN A 91 -2.08 -6.53 5.84
CA GLN A 91 -3.45 -5.99 5.99
C GLN A 91 -4.46 -7.08 6.36
N GLN A 92 -4.12 -8.35 6.13
CA GLN A 92 -4.99 -9.50 6.35
C GLN A 92 -4.71 -10.13 7.72
N PHE A 93 -5.27 -9.58 8.79
CA PHE A 93 -5.04 -10.07 10.16
C PHE A 93 -5.33 -11.57 10.35
N ASN A 94 -6.25 -12.15 9.58
CA ASN A 94 -6.49 -13.60 9.58
C ASN A 94 -5.27 -14.40 9.13
N GLU A 95 -4.53 -13.93 8.12
CA GLU A 95 -3.28 -14.54 7.67
C GLU A 95 -2.17 -14.36 8.70
N LEU A 96 -2.11 -13.19 9.36
CA LEU A 96 -1.17 -12.94 10.45
C LEU A 96 -1.41 -13.86 11.65
N ILE A 97 -2.67 -14.17 11.99
CA ILE A 97 -3.01 -15.15 13.03
C ILE A 97 -2.52 -16.54 12.63
N LYS A 98 -2.71 -16.97 11.37
CA LYS A 98 -2.22 -18.27 10.88
C LYS A 98 -0.69 -18.36 10.96
N LEU A 99 -0.01 -17.27 10.62
CA LEU A 99 1.46 -17.19 10.62
C LEU A 99 2.05 -17.19 12.03
N THR A 100 1.34 -16.60 12.99
CA THR A 100 1.81 -16.43 14.38
C THR A 100 1.27 -17.50 15.33
N ALA A 101 0.33 -18.35 14.92
CA ALA A 101 -0.21 -19.44 15.71
C ALA A 101 0.87 -20.37 16.33
N PRO A 102 1.98 -20.71 15.64
CA PRO A 102 3.04 -21.55 16.21
C PRO A 102 3.91 -20.84 17.28
N LEU A 103 3.83 -19.52 17.38
CA LEU A 103 4.65 -18.71 18.29
C LEU A 103 4.09 -18.77 19.72
N ALA A 104 4.98 -18.86 20.70
CA ALA A 104 4.60 -18.72 22.11
C ALA A 104 4.70 -17.24 22.53
N GLU A 105 4.29 -16.94 23.76
CA GLU A 105 4.23 -15.57 24.27
C GLU A 105 5.57 -14.80 24.17
N PRO A 106 6.74 -15.37 24.50
CA PRO A 106 8.02 -14.67 24.32
C PRO A 106 8.30 -14.26 22.88
N GLU A 107 8.01 -15.13 21.91
CA GLU A 107 8.23 -14.85 20.49
C GLU A 107 7.25 -13.80 19.96
N ARG A 108 5.98 -13.85 20.38
CA ARG A 108 4.98 -12.84 20.00
C ARG A 108 5.32 -11.47 20.61
N LEU A 109 5.76 -11.44 21.87
CA LEU A 109 6.21 -10.22 22.52
C LEU A 109 7.42 -9.64 21.79
N LEU A 110 8.37 -10.50 21.38
CA LEU A 110 9.55 -10.10 20.62
C LEU A 110 9.17 -9.45 19.27
N LEU A 111 8.21 -10.03 18.53
CA LEU A 111 7.70 -9.44 17.28
C LEU A 111 7.12 -8.04 17.52
N VAL A 112 6.26 -7.90 18.54
CA VAL A 112 5.63 -6.64 18.89
C VAL A 112 6.66 -5.61 19.35
N SER A 113 7.72 -6.02 20.06
CA SER A 113 8.81 -5.11 20.44
C SER A 113 9.51 -4.48 19.22
N PHE A 114 9.78 -5.23 18.16
CA PHE A 114 10.34 -4.66 16.92
C PHE A 114 9.36 -3.71 16.23
N ALA A 115 8.07 -4.04 16.25
CA ALA A 115 7.01 -3.21 15.68
C ALA A 115 6.97 -1.81 16.35
N TYR A 116 6.97 -1.78 17.69
CA TYR A 116 7.03 -0.52 18.45
C TYR A 116 8.34 0.25 18.24
N GLN A 117 9.46 -0.46 18.09
CA GLN A 117 10.74 0.18 17.85
C GLN A 117 10.82 0.89 16.49
N ILE A 118 10.17 0.35 15.45
CA ILE A 118 10.07 1.02 14.14
C ILE A 118 9.12 2.23 14.21
N SER A 119 8.00 2.12 14.93
CA SER A 119 7.07 3.24 15.04
C SER A 119 7.63 4.42 15.82
N ALA A 120 8.44 4.18 16.86
CA ALA A 120 8.91 5.24 17.77
C ALA A 120 10.23 5.91 17.31
N ILE A 121 10.56 5.89 16.01
CA ILE A 121 11.87 6.39 15.51
C ILE A 121 12.07 7.88 15.77
N ASP A 122 11.02 8.70 15.60
CA ASP A 122 11.03 10.14 15.83
C ASP A 122 10.60 10.52 17.26
N GLY A 123 10.34 9.51 18.11
CA GLY A 123 9.88 9.69 19.48
C GLY A 123 8.37 9.93 19.62
N ASP A 124 7.61 9.94 18.52
CA ASP A 124 6.15 9.92 18.50
C ASP A 124 5.66 8.69 17.74
N ILE A 125 4.41 8.30 17.91
CA ILE A 125 3.79 7.20 17.15
C ILE A 125 2.49 7.75 16.60
N SER A 126 2.35 7.76 15.27
CA SER A 126 1.14 8.29 14.62
C SER A 126 -0.13 7.56 15.10
N SER A 127 -1.28 8.23 14.99
CA SER A 127 -2.58 7.63 15.36
C SER A 127 -2.86 6.33 14.60
N GLN A 128 -2.48 6.25 13.34
CA GLN A 128 -2.68 5.12 12.45
C GLN A 128 -1.78 3.95 12.84
N GLU A 129 -0.49 4.19 13.10
CA GLU A 129 0.43 3.16 13.59
C GLU A 129 0.01 2.65 14.96
N LYS A 130 -0.44 3.54 15.84
CA LYS A 130 -0.92 3.16 17.17
C LYS A 130 -2.16 2.27 17.08
N SER A 131 -3.10 2.59 16.18
CA SER A 131 -4.28 1.76 15.91
C SER A 131 -3.87 0.37 15.39
N TYR A 132 -2.95 0.32 14.42
CA TYR A 132 -2.42 -0.93 13.89
C TYR A 132 -1.70 -1.77 14.96
N LEU A 133 -0.84 -1.16 15.77
CA LEU A 133 -0.11 -1.83 16.85
C LEU A 133 -1.04 -2.35 17.95
N GLN A 134 -2.10 -1.59 18.29
CA GLN A 134 -3.12 -2.05 19.24
C GLN A 134 -3.92 -3.23 18.69
N ALA A 135 -4.34 -3.17 17.42
CA ALA A 135 -5.01 -4.28 16.76
C ALA A 135 -4.11 -5.53 16.72
N LEU A 136 -2.83 -5.36 16.36
CA LEU A 136 -1.83 -6.43 16.35
C LEU A 136 -1.62 -7.05 17.74
N ALA A 137 -1.42 -6.23 18.77
CA ALA A 137 -1.19 -6.71 20.12
C ALA A 137 -2.40 -7.47 20.68
N ASN A 138 -3.62 -7.00 20.39
CA ASN A 138 -4.85 -7.67 20.76
C ASN A 138 -4.96 -9.05 20.08
N GLN A 139 -4.66 -9.14 18.78
CA GLN A 139 -4.69 -10.40 18.03
C GLN A 139 -3.64 -11.39 18.53
N LEU A 140 -2.44 -10.91 18.88
CA LEU A 140 -1.37 -11.73 19.43
C LEU A 140 -1.57 -12.08 20.92
N LYS A 141 -2.59 -11.50 21.56
CA LYS A 141 -2.93 -11.66 22.98
C LYS A 141 -1.80 -11.23 23.91
N ILE A 142 -1.15 -10.11 23.60
CA ILE A 142 -0.10 -9.53 24.44
C ILE A 142 -0.74 -8.76 25.60
N ASN A 143 -0.20 -8.92 26.81
CA ASN A 143 -0.64 -8.18 27.98
C ASN A 143 -0.49 -6.65 27.75
N PRO A 144 -1.57 -5.85 27.90
CA PRO A 144 -1.51 -4.39 27.74
C PRO A 144 -0.45 -3.70 28.63
N GLU A 145 -0.14 -4.24 29.81
CA GLU A 145 0.90 -3.70 30.68
C GLU A 145 2.29 -3.81 30.06
N TYR A 146 2.55 -4.85 29.26
CA TYR A 146 3.81 -4.99 28.53
C TYR A 146 3.91 -3.95 27.42
N LEU A 147 2.81 -3.63 26.76
CA LEU A 147 2.77 -2.59 25.73
C LEU A 147 3.11 -1.21 26.31
N ALA A 148 2.59 -0.90 27.51
CA ALA A 148 2.91 0.36 28.19
C ALA A 148 4.42 0.50 28.46
N VAL A 149 5.09 -0.61 28.84
CA VAL A 149 6.55 -0.63 29.01
C VAL A 149 7.27 -0.43 27.68
N LEU A 150 6.85 -1.09 26.60
CA LEU A 150 7.49 -0.95 25.28
C LEU A 150 7.37 0.48 24.74
N VAL A 151 6.18 1.08 24.84
CA VAL A 151 5.95 2.50 24.47
C VAL A 151 6.87 3.40 25.28
N ALA A 152 6.87 3.25 26.60
CA ALA A 152 7.66 4.13 27.45
C ALA A 152 9.17 3.98 27.21
N SER A 153 9.63 2.76 26.91
CA SER A 153 11.03 2.47 26.66
C SER A 153 11.50 2.98 25.30
N PHE A 154 10.74 2.76 24.23
CA PHE A 154 11.15 3.14 22.87
C PHE A 154 10.89 4.61 22.54
N SER A 155 9.77 5.18 23.01
CA SER A 155 9.49 6.62 22.87
C SER A 155 10.30 7.48 23.86
N ARG A 156 11.01 6.85 24.82
CA ARG A 156 11.76 7.50 25.90
C ARG A 156 10.90 8.48 26.73
N GLN A 157 9.62 8.18 26.85
CA GLN A 157 8.62 9.05 27.47
C GLN A 157 7.69 8.24 28.38
N GLY A 158 7.47 8.72 29.61
CA GLY A 158 6.52 8.13 30.56
C GLY A 158 7.19 7.28 31.65
N ALA A 159 6.45 7.09 32.76
CA ALA A 159 6.91 6.29 33.88
C ALA A 159 6.83 4.80 33.55
N ILE A 160 7.92 4.08 33.82
CA ILE A 160 8.01 2.64 33.64
C ILE A 160 7.74 1.97 34.98
N ASN A 161 6.72 1.11 35.04
CA ASN A 161 6.54 0.22 36.17
C ASN A 161 7.71 -0.77 36.22
N SER A 162 8.56 -0.64 37.23
CA SER A 162 9.79 -1.42 37.36
C SER A 162 9.54 -2.93 37.49
N GLU A 163 8.39 -3.35 38.01
CA GLU A 163 8.04 -4.76 38.14
C GLU A 163 7.59 -5.36 36.80
N VAL A 164 6.82 -4.60 36.03
CA VAL A 164 6.41 -5.01 34.68
C VAL A 164 7.62 -5.02 33.72
N LEU A 165 8.54 -4.06 33.86
CA LEU A 165 9.80 -4.05 33.10
C LEU A 165 10.64 -5.30 33.35
N LYS A 166 10.76 -5.75 34.62
CA LYS A 166 11.44 -7.02 34.94
C LYS A 166 10.75 -8.21 34.29
N GLN A 167 9.42 -8.24 34.22
CA GLN A 167 8.68 -9.31 33.55
C GLN A 167 8.95 -9.31 32.04
N VAL A 168 8.95 -8.14 31.39
CA VAL A 168 9.31 -7.99 29.97
C VAL A 168 10.74 -8.47 29.74
N HIS A 169 11.71 -8.06 30.57
CA HIS A 169 13.08 -8.57 30.50
C HIS A 169 13.19 -10.09 30.72
N ALA A 170 12.39 -10.65 31.63
CA ALA A 170 12.35 -12.09 31.87
C ALA A 170 11.72 -12.87 30.71
N LEU A 171 10.75 -12.29 29.99
CA LEU A 171 10.14 -12.86 28.79
C LEU A 171 11.08 -12.78 27.59
N LEU A 172 11.78 -11.66 27.42
CA LEU A 172 12.73 -11.43 26.32
C LEU A 172 14.16 -11.90 26.65
N ASN A 173 14.35 -12.66 27.73
CA ASN A 173 15.65 -13.20 28.10
C ASN A 173 16.15 -14.17 27.01
N GLN A 174 17.36 -13.92 26.51
CA GLN A 174 18.04 -14.72 25.50
C GLN A 174 18.04 -16.24 25.80
N ALA A 175 18.15 -16.63 27.08
CA ALA A 175 18.14 -18.04 27.49
C ALA A 175 16.86 -18.79 27.09
N LYS A 176 15.71 -18.08 26.96
CA LYS A 176 14.44 -18.68 26.50
C LYS A 176 14.44 -19.03 25.01
N PHE A 177 15.33 -18.43 24.23
CA PHE A 177 15.41 -18.63 22.78
C PHE A 177 16.55 -19.57 22.37
N GLN A 178 17.49 -19.88 23.27
CA GLN A 178 18.65 -20.74 23.01
C GLN A 178 18.25 -22.15 22.52
N SER A 179 17.18 -22.71 23.04
CA SER A 179 16.66 -24.03 22.64
C SER A 179 15.86 -24.02 21.33
N ILE A 180 15.55 -22.84 20.79
CA ILE A 180 14.69 -22.67 19.61
C ILE A 180 15.55 -22.39 18.38
N ASN A 181 16.27 -21.28 18.36
CA ASN A 181 17.16 -20.93 17.26
C ASN A 181 18.10 -19.75 17.60
N PRO A 182 19.37 -19.76 17.11
CA PRO A 182 20.30 -18.64 17.25
C PRO A 182 19.76 -17.30 16.73
N LEU A 183 18.92 -17.29 15.69
CA LEU A 183 18.31 -16.07 15.15
C LEU A 183 17.45 -15.34 16.19
N LEU A 184 16.64 -16.09 16.95
CA LEU A 184 15.79 -15.50 17.99
C LEU A 184 16.62 -15.02 19.18
N VAL A 185 17.77 -15.64 19.45
CA VAL A 185 18.73 -15.16 20.48
C VAL A 185 19.29 -13.80 20.08
N SER A 186 19.75 -13.64 18.83
CA SER A 186 20.23 -12.35 18.31
C SER A 186 19.13 -11.29 18.33
N ALA A 187 17.92 -11.64 17.90
CA ALA A 187 16.78 -10.75 17.90
C ALA A 187 16.41 -10.27 19.31
N ALA A 188 16.35 -11.19 20.28
CA ALA A 188 16.09 -10.85 21.68
C ALA A 188 17.20 -10.00 22.29
N SER A 189 18.47 -10.30 21.99
CA SER A 189 19.62 -9.51 22.44
C SER A 189 19.52 -8.06 21.98
N TYR A 190 19.15 -7.85 20.71
CA TYR A 190 19.01 -6.52 20.12
C TYR A 190 17.95 -5.69 20.84
N ILE A 191 16.75 -6.25 21.03
CA ILE A 191 15.66 -5.55 21.72
C ILE A 191 16.01 -5.26 23.18
N VAL A 192 16.57 -6.23 23.91
CA VAL A 192 16.92 -6.03 25.32
C VAL A 192 17.97 -4.94 25.50
N ALA A 193 18.97 -4.86 24.63
CA ALA A 193 19.97 -3.79 24.68
C ALA A 193 19.34 -2.40 24.55
N GLU A 194 18.36 -2.25 23.66
CA GLU A 194 17.65 -1.00 23.42
C GLU A 194 16.74 -0.60 24.60
N LEU A 195 16.20 -1.59 25.34
CA LEU A 195 15.39 -1.35 26.55
C LEU A 195 16.21 -0.85 27.76
N THR A 196 17.53 -1.06 27.80
CA THR A 196 18.38 -0.79 28.98
C THR A 196 18.93 0.65 29.10
N ALA A 197 18.60 1.56 28.18
CA ALA A 197 19.22 2.90 28.08
C ALA A 197 18.67 3.99 29.05
N ILE A 198 18.06 3.63 30.19
CA ILE A 198 17.41 4.61 31.10
C ILE A 198 18.15 4.66 32.46
N SER A 199 18.83 5.80 32.72
CA SER A 199 19.66 6.08 33.90
C SER A 199 18.85 6.42 35.16
N PRO A 200 19.35 6.10 36.39
CA PRO A 200 18.63 6.23 37.64
C PRO A 200 18.74 7.64 38.26
N ASP A 201 17.71 8.47 38.10
CA ASP A 201 17.58 9.72 38.88
C ASP A 201 16.14 9.88 39.42
N ALA A 202 15.64 8.79 40.01
CA ALA A 202 14.19 8.56 40.17
C ALA A 202 13.52 9.31 41.33
N SER A 203 14.23 9.99 42.25
CA SER A 203 13.55 10.56 43.42
C SER A 203 13.10 12.02 43.27
N ASN A 204 13.83 12.85 42.50
CA ASN A 204 13.38 14.21 42.15
C ASN A 204 12.65 14.23 40.80
N GLN A 205 12.88 13.24 39.94
CA GLN A 205 12.05 13.01 38.76
C GLN A 205 10.70 12.41 39.11
N ALA A 206 10.53 11.62 40.18
CA ALA A 206 9.21 11.12 40.57
C ALA A 206 8.22 12.25 40.91
N PHE A 207 8.62 13.28 41.65
CA PHE A 207 7.71 14.41 41.94
C PHE A 207 7.38 15.25 40.69
N LYS A 208 8.36 15.47 39.81
CA LYS A 208 8.12 16.09 38.49
C LYS A 208 7.30 15.18 37.57
N SER A 209 7.48 13.86 37.64
CA SER A 209 6.75 12.83 36.89
C SER A 209 5.32 12.74 37.38
N TYR A 210 5.06 12.78 38.69
CA TYR A 210 3.70 12.83 39.23
C TYR A 210 3.01 14.14 38.83
N SER A 211 3.67 15.29 38.90
CA SER A 211 3.07 16.54 38.39
C SER A 211 2.85 16.52 36.88
N LEU A 212 3.76 15.89 36.12
CA LEU A 212 3.67 15.76 34.67
C LEU A 212 2.60 14.74 34.26
N GLU A 213 2.47 13.62 34.96
CA GLU A 213 1.44 12.60 34.79
C GLU A 213 0.07 13.13 35.16
N LEU A 214 -0.01 13.94 36.23
CA LEU A 214 -1.25 14.61 36.61
C LEU A 214 -1.63 15.66 35.56
N GLN A 215 -0.67 16.42 35.04
CA GLN A 215 -0.87 17.37 33.95
C GLN A 215 -1.25 16.67 32.64
N GLN A 216 -0.58 15.57 32.28
CA GLN A 216 -0.88 14.75 31.10
C GLN A 216 -2.25 14.07 31.23
N SER A 217 -2.59 13.56 32.41
CA SER A 217 -3.90 12.97 32.68
C SER A 217 -5.01 14.01 32.62
N ALA A 218 -4.75 15.22 33.13
CA ALA A 218 -5.68 16.33 33.04
C ALA A 218 -5.82 16.84 31.58
N THR A 219 -4.74 16.89 30.81
CA THR A 219 -4.77 17.20 29.36
C THR A 219 -5.53 16.13 28.57
N LYS A 220 -5.29 14.84 28.85
CA LYS A 220 -6.03 13.73 28.24
C LYS A 220 -7.51 13.77 28.61
N LEU A 221 -7.83 14.06 29.87
CA LEU A 221 -9.21 14.21 30.32
C LEU A 221 -9.88 15.43 29.66
N LYS A 222 -9.16 16.54 29.51
CA LYS A 222 -9.64 17.73 28.80
C LYS A 222 -9.91 17.42 27.32
N GLN A 223 -9.00 16.70 26.65
CA GLN A 223 -9.18 16.26 25.28
C GLN A 223 -10.38 15.33 25.17
N PHE A 224 -10.49 14.32 26.04
CA PHE A 224 -11.63 13.40 26.07
C PHE A 224 -12.96 14.14 26.28
N ILE A 225 -13.00 15.12 27.19
CA ILE A 225 -14.20 15.96 27.39
C ILE A 225 -14.50 16.79 26.13
N GLN A 226 -13.48 17.31 25.46
CA GLN A 226 -13.63 18.03 24.19
C GLN A 226 -14.20 17.11 23.09
N ASP A 227 -13.71 15.88 23.01
CA ASP A 227 -14.19 14.86 22.07
C ASP A 227 -15.67 14.52 22.36
N CYS A 228 -16.03 14.32 23.63
CA CYS A 228 -17.43 14.13 24.03
C CYS A 228 -18.30 15.35 23.68
N PHE A 229 -17.80 16.59 23.79
CA PHE A 229 -18.52 17.77 23.34
C PHE A 229 -18.72 17.78 21.82
N ASN A 230 -17.72 17.34 21.05
CA ASN A 230 -17.82 17.21 19.60
C ASN A 230 -18.85 16.14 19.20
N GLU A 231 -18.84 14.99 19.86
CA GLU A 231 -19.84 13.92 19.66
C GLU A 231 -21.26 14.40 20.01
N LEU A 232 -21.44 15.09 21.13
CA LEU A 232 -22.74 15.67 21.51
C LEU A 232 -23.21 16.73 20.50
N LYS A 233 -22.28 17.54 19.96
CA LYS A 233 -22.58 18.52 18.92
C LYS A 233 -22.99 17.82 17.62
N GLN A 234 -22.30 16.75 17.21
CA GLN A 234 -22.67 15.94 16.05
C GLN A 234 -24.05 15.30 16.24
N ALA A 235 -24.32 14.73 17.42
CA ALA A 235 -25.63 14.17 17.74
C ALA A 235 -26.75 15.24 17.71
N GLU A 236 -26.46 16.46 18.17
CA GLU A 236 -27.37 17.61 18.07
C GLU A 236 -27.63 18.00 16.60
N THR A 237 -26.60 18.02 15.75
CA THR A 237 -26.72 18.25 14.30
C THR A 237 -27.57 17.16 13.63
N VAL A 238 -27.35 15.87 13.95
CA VAL A 238 -28.20 14.75 13.50
C VAL A 238 -29.65 14.94 13.93
N LEU A 239 -29.89 15.33 15.17
CA LEU A 239 -31.25 15.55 15.67
C LEU A 239 -31.94 16.71 14.96
N ASN A 240 -31.21 17.80 14.68
CA ASN A 240 -31.76 19.00 14.01
C ASN A 240 -32.03 18.78 12.52
N THR A 241 -31.39 17.81 11.88
CA THR A 241 -31.61 17.45 10.48
C THR A 241 -32.73 16.41 10.28
N LYS A 242 -33.11 15.62 11.30
CA LYS A 242 -34.24 14.68 11.21
C LYS A 242 -35.52 15.29 10.61
N PRO A 243 -35.96 16.51 11.00
CA PRO A 243 -37.13 17.15 10.40
C PRO A 243 -36.95 17.53 8.93
N GLN A 244 -35.73 17.87 8.50
CA GLN A 244 -35.41 18.19 7.10
C GLN A 244 -35.50 16.91 6.25
N ILE A 245 -34.89 15.82 6.71
CA ILE A 245 -34.94 14.49 6.08
C ILE A 245 -36.41 14.00 5.97
N ALA A 246 -37.19 14.13 7.05
CA ALA A 246 -38.59 13.71 7.09
C ALA A 246 -39.50 14.51 6.13
N LYS A 247 -39.18 15.79 5.88
CA LYS A 247 -39.95 16.70 5.00
C LYS A 247 -39.54 16.63 3.53
N ARG A 248 -38.38 16.04 3.21
CA ARG A 248 -37.89 15.98 1.83
C ARG A 248 -38.86 15.23 0.93
N ALA A 249 -39.01 15.69 -0.30
CA ALA A 249 -39.94 15.08 -1.25
C ALA A 249 -39.54 13.64 -1.56
N LYS A 250 -40.34 12.67 -1.10
CA LYS A 250 -40.10 11.24 -1.35
C LYS A 250 -40.02 10.91 -2.86
N GLN A 251 -40.81 11.62 -3.67
CA GLN A 251 -40.80 11.45 -5.12
C GLN A 251 -39.43 11.80 -5.73
N GLU A 252 -38.83 12.92 -5.33
CA GLU A 252 -37.51 13.35 -5.82
C GLU A 252 -36.42 12.32 -5.47
N LEU A 253 -36.45 11.78 -4.25
CA LEU A 253 -35.52 10.73 -3.82
C LEU A 253 -35.68 9.43 -4.62
N LEU A 254 -36.91 9.03 -4.92
CA LEU A 254 -37.19 7.85 -5.74
C LEU A 254 -36.77 8.06 -7.20
N GLU A 255 -36.93 9.26 -7.74
CA GLU A 255 -36.45 9.62 -9.08
C GLU A 255 -34.93 9.54 -9.15
N LYS A 256 -34.21 10.10 -8.17
CA LYS A 256 -32.74 10.01 -8.08
C LYS A 256 -32.24 8.58 -7.87
N LEU A 257 -32.90 7.80 -7.02
CA LEU A 257 -32.63 6.37 -6.85
C LEU A 257 -32.78 5.62 -8.18
N GLY A 258 -33.87 5.89 -8.93
CA GLY A 258 -34.12 5.31 -10.24
C GLY A 258 -33.05 5.71 -11.27
N GLU A 259 -32.61 6.97 -11.27
CA GLU A 259 -31.53 7.46 -12.13
C GLU A 259 -30.20 6.78 -11.81
N CYS A 260 -29.78 6.73 -10.54
CA CYS A 260 -28.57 6.04 -10.10
C CYS A 260 -28.60 4.54 -10.43
N SER A 261 -29.74 3.88 -10.21
CA SER A 261 -29.93 2.47 -10.56
C SER A 261 -29.81 2.25 -12.07
N GLY A 262 -30.37 3.16 -12.87
CA GLY A 262 -30.23 3.12 -14.33
C GLY A 262 -28.80 3.36 -14.81
N LEU A 263 -28.04 4.24 -14.13
CA LEU A 263 -26.63 4.50 -14.43
C LEU A 263 -25.74 3.32 -14.05
N TYR A 264 -25.99 2.66 -12.91
CA TYR A 264 -25.32 1.42 -12.51
C TYR A 264 -25.42 0.36 -13.62
N VAL A 265 -26.64 0.10 -14.14
CA VAL A 265 -26.85 -0.86 -15.23
C VAL A 265 -26.13 -0.44 -16.50
N LYS A 266 -26.13 0.87 -16.84
CA LYS A 266 -25.42 1.39 -18.01
C LYS A 266 -23.90 1.19 -17.89
N ILE A 267 -23.31 1.48 -16.73
CA ILE A 267 -21.87 1.28 -16.49
C ILE A 267 -21.51 -0.21 -16.63
N CYS A 268 -22.30 -1.11 -16.06
CA CYS A 268 -22.11 -2.56 -16.23
C CYS A 268 -22.13 -2.98 -17.72
N HIS A 269 -23.03 -2.38 -18.51
CA HIS A 269 -23.14 -2.71 -19.94
C HIS A 269 -22.05 -2.05 -20.82
N LEU A 270 -21.37 -1.02 -20.31
CA LEU A 270 -20.28 -0.37 -21.04
C LEU A 270 -19.02 -1.23 -21.08
N GLU A 271 -18.82 -2.12 -20.11
CA GLU A 271 -17.59 -2.94 -19.99
C GLU A 271 -17.23 -3.68 -21.29
N GLU A 272 -18.12 -4.55 -21.75
CA GLU A 272 -17.95 -5.33 -22.98
C GLU A 272 -17.79 -4.42 -24.21
N LYS A 273 -18.55 -3.33 -24.26
CA LYS A 273 -18.47 -2.38 -25.36
C LYS A 273 -17.09 -1.71 -25.42
N ILE A 274 -16.60 -1.19 -24.29
CA ILE A 274 -15.32 -0.48 -24.19
C ILE A 274 -14.17 -1.45 -24.48
N LYS A 275 -14.22 -2.69 -23.97
CA LYS A 275 -13.24 -3.74 -24.30
C LYS A 275 -13.13 -3.97 -25.79
N ASN A 276 -14.26 -4.28 -26.43
CA ASN A 276 -14.29 -4.60 -27.85
C ASN A 276 -13.84 -3.40 -28.70
N GLN A 277 -14.30 -2.19 -28.38
CA GLN A 277 -13.89 -0.96 -29.07
C GLN A 277 -12.39 -0.67 -28.91
N THR A 278 -11.86 -0.77 -27.70
CA THR A 278 -10.42 -0.52 -27.43
C THR A 278 -9.55 -1.55 -28.15
N ILE A 279 -9.93 -2.83 -28.14
CA ILE A 279 -9.20 -3.89 -28.85
C ILE A 279 -9.22 -3.66 -30.37
N ASP A 280 -10.36 -3.28 -30.94
CA ASP A 280 -10.46 -3.03 -32.38
C ASP A 280 -9.69 -1.76 -32.80
N GLN A 281 -9.68 -0.73 -31.96
CA GLN A 281 -8.83 0.45 -32.16
C GLN A 281 -7.34 0.11 -32.04
N ALA A 282 -6.96 -0.72 -31.07
CA ALA A 282 -5.59 -1.21 -30.96
C ALA A 282 -5.18 -1.98 -32.22
N ARG A 283 -6.04 -2.88 -32.73
CA ARG A 283 -5.78 -3.64 -33.98
C ARG A 283 -5.56 -2.73 -35.18
N THR A 284 -6.42 -1.71 -35.33
CA THR A 284 -6.39 -0.80 -36.48
C THR A 284 -5.24 0.21 -36.41
N SER A 285 -4.84 0.62 -35.20
CA SER A 285 -3.76 1.61 -35.00
C SER A 285 -2.36 1.01 -34.86
N TRP A 286 -2.24 -0.27 -34.47
CA TRP A 286 -0.97 -0.95 -34.16
C TRP A 286 0.10 -0.80 -35.24
N GLN A 287 -0.25 -1.09 -36.50
CA GLN A 287 0.71 -1.00 -37.59
C GLN A 287 1.16 0.44 -37.82
N LYS A 288 0.21 1.39 -37.84
CA LYS A 288 0.51 2.81 -38.06
C LYS A 288 1.39 3.38 -36.93
N TRP A 289 1.10 3.00 -35.68
CA TRP A 289 1.90 3.40 -34.53
C TRP A 289 3.33 2.86 -34.63
N ARG A 290 3.52 1.57 -34.94
CA ARG A 290 4.86 0.97 -35.08
C ARG A 290 5.71 1.61 -36.17
N GLU A 291 5.15 1.86 -37.35
CA GLU A 291 5.90 2.49 -38.44
C GLU A 291 6.32 3.91 -38.06
N LYS A 292 5.42 4.67 -37.41
CA LYS A 292 5.75 6.02 -36.91
C LYS A 292 6.84 5.97 -35.83
N LEU A 293 6.73 5.05 -34.88
CA LEU A 293 7.69 4.87 -33.80
C LEU A 293 9.08 4.52 -34.37
N LYS A 294 9.13 3.63 -35.36
CA LYS A 294 10.37 3.23 -36.03
C LYS A 294 11.12 4.42 -36.59
N GLU A 295 10.43 5.27 -37.35
CA GLU A 295 11.05 6.43 -37.99
C GLU A 295 11.51 7.44 -36.94
N ASN A 296 10.68 7.73 -35.94
CA ASN A 296 11.03 8.65 -34.85
C ASN A 296 12.28 8.19 -34.09
N LEU A 297 12.28 6.95 -33.58
CA LEU A 297 13.42 6.41 -32.83
C LEU A 297 14.64 6.29 -33.73
N LYS A 298 14.48 5.94 -35.01
CA LYS A 298 15.62 5.88 -35.94
C LYS A 298 16.25 7.25 -36.15
N GLU A 299 15.45 8.30 -36.32
CA GLU A 299 15.98 9.66 -36.43
C GLU A 299 16.77 10.06 -35.18
N GLU A 300 16.23 9.80 -33.99
CA GLU A 300 16.85 10.13 -32.70
C GLU A 300 18.14 9.32 -32.45
N TRP A 301 18.11 8.01 -32.69
CA TRP A 301 19.23 7.11 -32.43
C TRP A 301 20.38 7.24 -33.43
N PHE A 302 20.12 7.86 -34.60
CA PHE A 302 21.11 8.08 -35.65
C PHE A 302 21.63 9.54 -35.68
N ALA A 303 21.06 10.45 -34.88
CA ALA A 303 21.45 11.86 -34.85
C ALA A 303 22.82 12.12 -34.18
N ASP A 304 23.30 11.21 -33.33
CA ASP A 304 24.57 11.36 -32.59
C ASP A 304 25.62 10.35 -33.07
N VAL A 305 26.54 10.80 -33.92
CA VAL A 305 27.64 9.99 -34.46
C VAL A 305 28.95 10.42 -33.81
N SER A 306 29.02 10.25 -32.49
CA SER A 306 30.29 10.36 -31.77
C SER A 306 31.13 9.11 -32.07
N ILE A 307 32.37 9.28 -32.57
CA ILE A 307 33.31 8.18 -32.81
C ILE A 307 33.82 7.68 -31.45
N GLU A 308 33.30 6.56 -30.97
CA GLU A 308 33.66 6.00 -29.66
C GLU A 308 34.99 5.21 -29.71
N GLU A 309 36.09 5.87 -29.34
CA GLU A 309 37.38 5.22 -29.10
C GLU A 309 37.44 4.55 -27.71
N ALA A 310 36.63 3.50 -27.51
CA ALA A 310 36.56 2.76 -26.23
C ALA A 310 37.26 1.37 -26.30
N LYS A 311 37.74 0.84 -25.16
CA LYS A 311 38.30 -0.54 -25.09
C LYS A 311 37.18 -1.57 -25.23
N VAL A 312 37.51 -2.83 -25.51
CA VAL A 312 36.52 -3.91 -25.74
C VAL A 312 35.58 -4.12 -24.53
N GLU A 313 36.11 -4.03 -23.31
CA GLU A 313 35.33 -4.15 -22.08
C GLU A 313 34.36 -2.97 -21.91
N ASP A 314 34.82 -1.76 -22.23
CA ASP A 314 33.99 -0.54 -22.23
C ASP A 314 32.89 -0.60 -23.31
N LYS A 315 33.16 -1.22 -24.47
CA LYS A 315 32.18 -1.38 -25.55
C LYS A 315 31.04 -2.35 -25.19
N ASN A 316 31.31 -3.37 -24.38
CA ASN A 316 30.28 -4.29 -23.93
C ASN A 316 29.34 -3.61 -22.93
N GLN A 317 29.91 -2.88 -21.96
CA GLN A 317 29.13 -2.08 -21.02
C GLN A 317 28.30 -1.03 -21.75
N LEU A 318 28.91 -0.31 -22.70
CA LEU A 318 28.21 0.70 -23.50
C LEU A 318 27.07 0.12 -24.34
N ALA A 319 27.27 -1.06 -24.93
CA ALA A 319 26.20 -1.76 -25.64
C ALA A 319 25.06 -2.20 -24.69
N GLN A 320 25.39 -2.56 -23.45
CA GLN A 320 24.41 -2.91 -22.42
C GLN A 320 23.59 -1.69 -21.99
N ASP A 321 24.27 -0.57 -21.75
CA ASP A 321 23.65 0.69 -21.34
C ASP A 321 22.69 1.19 -22.44
N TYR A 322 23.12 1.19 -23.70
CA TYR A 322 22.25 1.51 -24.84
C TYR A 322 21.10 0.50 -25.03
N ALA A 323 21.32 -0.78 -24.76
CA ALA A 323 20.24 -1.78 -24.86
C ALA A 323 19.17 -1.56 -23.78
N GLN A 324 19.57 -1.07 -22.60
CA GLN A 324 18.66 -0.69 -21.53
C GLN A 324 17.91 0.61 -21.86
N GLU A 325 18.61 1.63 -22.38
CA GLU A 325 18.00 2.89 -22.84
C GLU A 325 16.94 2.63 -23.92
N PHE A 326 17.27 1.84 -24.95
CA PHE A 326 16.33 1.45 -26.01
C PHE A 326 15.09 0.73 -25.45
N ARG A 327 15.29 -0.17 -24.48
CA ARG A 327 14.18 -0.89 -23.82
C ARG A 327 13.25 0.09 -23.09
N GLN A 328 13.80 1.02 -22.33
CA GLN A 328 13.03 1.98 -21.55
C GLN A 328 12.22 2.91 -22.45
N GLU A 329 12.81 3.43 -23.52
CA GLU A 329 12.10 4.28 -24.49
C GLU A 329 10.96 3.52 -25.17
N LEU A 330 11.20 2.28 -25.62
CA LEU A 330 10.17 1.47 -26.26
C LEU A 330 9.02 1.12 -25.31
N ILE A 331 9.30 0.84 -24.05
CA ILE A 331 8.29 0.62 -23.00
C ILE A 331 7.46 1.88 -22.76
N ALA A 332 8.12 3.04 -22.60
CA ALA A 332 7.45 4.30 -22.39
C ALA A 332 6.52 4.68 -23.56
N GLU A 333 6.97 4.46 -24.80
CA GLU A 333 6.16 4.70 -26.01
C GLU A 333 4.96 3.75 -26.12
N LEU A 334 5.12 2.48 -25.72
CA LEU A 334 4.01 1.52 -25.62
C LEU A 334 2.99 1.93 -24.55
N ASP A 335 3.47 2.33 -23.37
CA ASP A 335 2.64 2.80 -22.27
C ASP A 335 1.85 4.05 -22.67
N ASN A 336 2.51 5.04 -23.28
CA ASN A 336 1.86 6.27 -23.74
C ASN A 336 0.75 5.97 -24.75
N TRP A 337 1.05 5.19 -25.79
CA TRP A 337 0.06 4.81 -26.79
C TRP A 337 -1.12 4.03 -26.20
N LEU A 338 -0.85 3.11 -25.28
CA LEU A 338 -1.89 2.32 -24.63
C LEU A 338 -2.76 3.17 -23.70
N ASN A 339 -2.16 4.07 -22.94
CA ASN A 339 -2.88 5.02 -22.08
C ASN A 339 -3.81 5.92 -22.91
N GLU A 340 -3.37 6.43 -24.06
CA GLU A 340 -4.20 7.21 -24.98
C GLU A 340 -5.40 6.40 -25.47
N LEU A 341 -5.17 5.16 -25.93
CA LEU A 341 -6.24 4.27 -26.41
C LEU A 341 -7.28 3.99 -25.32
N ILE A 342 -6.84 3.62 -24.11
CA ILE A 342 -7.73 3.31 -23.01
C ILE A 342 -8.54 4.56 -22.61
N SER A 343 -7.86 5.70 -22.46
CA SER A 343 -8.47 6.98 -22.06
C SER A 343 -9.58 7.45 -23.00
N LEU A 344 -9.38 7.28 -24.32
CA LEU A 344 -10.40 7.64 -25.32
C LEU A 344 -11.69 6.84 -25.19
N ASN A 345 -11.62 5.58 -24.75
CA ASN A 345 -12.79 4.70 -24.71
C ASN A 345 -13.52 4.71 -23.35
N ILE A 346 -12.84 5.07 -22.25
CA ILE A 346 -13.44 5.13 -20.90
C ILE A 346 -14.19 6.44 -20.61
N GLN A 347 -14.21 7.41 -21.53
CA GLN A 347 -14.92 8.69 -21.34
C GLN A 347 -16.41 8.51 -20.99
N GLY A 348 -17.06 7.45 -21.48
CA GLY A 348 -18.47 7.14 -21.16
C GLY A 348 -18.70 6.83 -19.67
N ILE A 349 -17.70 6.24 -18.98
CA ILE A 349 -17.77 5.94 -17.55
C ILE A 349 -17.73 7.25 -16.75
N ASP A 350 -16.81 8.14 -17.08
CA ASP A 350 -16.66 9.46 -16.46
C ASP A 350 -17.96 10.28 -16.51
N GLN A 351 -18.60 10.32 -17.69
CA GLN A 351 -19.88 11.03 -17.86
C GLN A 351 -20.98 10.49 -16.94
N HIS A 352 -21.08 9.17 -16.76
CA HIS A 352 -22.09 8.59 -15.88
C HIS A 352 -21.78 8.84 -14.40
N LEU A 353 -20.51 8.76 -14.02
CA LEU A 353 -20.08 9.06 -12.66
C LEU A 353 -20.29 10.53 -12.29
N GLU A 354 -20.14 11.47 -13.23
CA GLU A 354 -20.44 12.88 -12.97
C GLU A 354 -21.92 13.14 -12.67
N ILE A 355 -22.83 12.42 -13.34
CA ILE A 355 -24.25 12.54 -13.05
C ILE A 355 -24.54 12.04 -11.63
N ILE A 356 -23.95 10.89 -11.25
CA ILE A 356 -24.06 10.35 -9.88
C ILE A 356 -23.51 11.35 -8.87
N ARG A 357 -22.32 11.91 -9.10
CA ARG A 357 -21.69 12.89 -8.23
C ARG A 357 -22.56 14.12 -8.02
N LYS A 358 -23.10 14.66 -9.12
CA LYS A 358 -24.00 15.81 -9.08
C LYS A 358 -25.25 15.51 -8.26
N ASN A 359 -25.84 14.32 -8.44
CA ASN A 359 -27.01 13.87 -7.69
C ASN A 359 -26.72 13.79 -6.18
N ILE A 360 -25.54 13.29 -5.79
CA ILE A 360 -25.11 13.24 -4.39
C ILE A 360 -24.90 14.65 -3.81
N ILE A 361 -24.29 15.56 -4.57
CA ILE A 361 -24.11 16.95 -4.14
C ILE A 361 -25.48 17.63 -3.95
N GLU A 362 -26.43 17.43 -4.89
CA GLU A 362 -27.81 17.90 -4.78
C GLU A 362 -28.56 17.26 -3.58
N LEU A 363 -28.22 16.03 -3.21
CA LEU A 363 -28.75 15.42 -1.99
C LEU A 363 -28.29 16.20 -0.76
N ASN A 364 -27.05 16.68 -0.69
CA ASN A 364 -26.54 17.42 0.47
C ASN A 364 -26.91 18.90 0.48
N GLN A 365 -27.40 19.45 -0.64
CA GLN A 365 -27.93 20.80 -0.67
C GLN A 365 -29.08 20.91 0.34
N ASP A 366 -28.97 21.92 1.22
CA ASP A 366 -29.91 22.26 2.30
C ASP A 366 -29.88 21.39 3.58
N MET A 367 -28.94 20.45 3.72
CA MET A 367 -28.71 19.73 4.97
C MET A 367 -27.42 20.18 5.67
N GLU A 368 -27.44 20.31 6.99
CA GLU A 368 -26.22 20.54 7.79
C GLU A 368 -25.33 19.29 7.91
N ILE A 369 -25.74 18.17 7.30
CA ILE A 369 -25.01 16.90 7.30
C ILE A 369 -24.64 16.53 5.89
N ASP A 370 -23.41 16.09 5.75
CA ASP A 370 -22.80 15.75 4.48
C ASP A 370 -23.01 14.26 4.14
N LEU A 371 -24.26 13.90 3.84
CA LEU A 371 -24.64 12.53 3.50
C LEU A 371 -24.11 12.16 2.10
N GLY A 372 -22.97 11.46 2.04
CA GLY A 372 -22.37 11.03 0.79
C GLY A 372 -21.26 11.94 0.25
N PHE A 373 -20.75 12.88 1.05
CA PHE A 373 -19.55 13.66 0.71
C PHE A 373 -18.36 12.78 0.34
N GLU A 374 -18.11 11.78 1.18
CA GLU A 374 -17.01 10.83 1.01
C GLU A 374 -17.14 10.11 -0.33
N LEU A 375 -18.37 9.69 -0.69
CA LEU A 375 -18.64 9.08 -1.99
C LEU A 375 -18.46 10.08 -3.16
N ALA A 376 -18.85 11.35 -2.99
CA ALA A 376 -18.62 12.38 -3.99
C ALA A 376 -17.12 12.69 -4.19
N GLN A 377 -16.32 12.62 -3.12
CA GLN A 377 -14.86 12.72 -3.18
C GLN A 377 -14.23 11.49 -3.82
N GLU A 378 -14.69 10.29 -3.47
CA GLU A 378 -14.26 9.03 -4.06
C GLU A 378 -14.50 9.03 -5.58
N ILE A 379 -15.64 9.56 -6.04
CA ILE A 379 -15.91 9.73 -7.48
C ILE A 379 -14.87 10.66 -8.13
N GLU A 380 -14.54 11.79 -7.49
CA GLU A 380 -13.57 12.75 -8.03
C GLU A 380 -12.15 12.17 -8.10
N GLU A 381 -11.74 11.43 -7.07
CA GLU A 381 -10.43 10.75 -7.03
C GLU A 381 -10.36 9.63 -8.06
N PHE A 382 -11.41 8.81 -8.14
CA PHE A 382 -11.50 7.76 -9.14
C PHE A 382 -11.46 8.32 -10.57
N LYS A 383 -12.17 9.42 -10.83
CA LYS A 383 -12.11 10.09 -12.12
C LYS A 383 -10.71 10.55 -12.50
N LYS A 384 -9.94 11.09 -11.56
CA LYS A 384 -8.53 11.44 -11.81
C LYS A 384 -7.72 10.19 -12.17
N SER A 385 -7.98 9.07 -11.51
CA SER A 385 -7.34 7.79 -11.81
C SER A 385 -7.74 7.18 -13.17
N LEU A 386 -8.87 7.58 -13.75
CA LEU A 386 -9.23 7.13 -15.11
C LEU A 386 -8.22 7.62 -16.14
N TYR A 387 -7.71 8.85 -15.97
CA TYR A 387 -6.84 9.53 -16.93
C TYR A 387 -5.37 9.63 -16.48
N SER A 388 -5.01 9.00 -15.36
CA SER A 388 -3.60 8.93 -14.94
C SER A 388 -2.82 7.94 -15.80
N ASN A 389 -1.67 8.38 -16.31
CA ASN A 389 -0.73 7.48 -16.99
C ASN A 389 -0.36 6.33 -16.05
N THR A 390 -0.49 5.11 -16.55
CA THR A 390 -0.11 3.90 -15.85
C THR A 390 1.04 3.24 -16.61
N GLU A 391 2.07 2.80 -15.89
CA GLU A 391 3.19 2.03 -16.42
C GLU A 391 2.79 0.55 -16.44
N TYR A 392 2.10 0.13 -17.50
CA TYR A 392 1.63 -1.24 -17.66
C TYR A 392 2.78 -2.19 -17.99
N PHE A 393 3.78 -1.72 -18.72
CA PHE A 393 4.82 -2.62 -19.25
C PHE A 393 5.95 -2.83 -18.24
N ASP A 394 6.21 -1.93 -17.29
CA ASP A 394 7.24 -2.19 -16.27
C ASP A 394 6.83 -3.29 -15.27
N GLU A 395 5.55 -3.37 -14.87
CA GLU A 395 5.05 -4.44 -13.99
C GLU A 395 5.05 -5.81 -14.68
N TYR A 396 4.73 -5.86 -15.98
CA TYR A 396 4.62 -7.11 -16.73
C TYR A 396 5.94 -7.57 -17.38
N PHE A 397 6.94 -6.68 -17.50
CA PHE A 397 8.21 -6.94 -18.19
C PHE A 397 9.45 -6.69 -17.31
N GLY A 398 9.30 -6.23 -16.06
CA GLY A 398 10.39 -5.86 -15.14
C GLY A 398 10.97 -6.98 -14.26
N GLY A 399 10.81 -8.25 -14.64
CA GLY A 399 11.39 -9.38 -13.89
C GLY A 399 12.90 -9.55 -14.13
N ASP A 400 13.66 -9.88 -13.08
CA ASP A 400 15.07 -10.31 -13.15
C ASP A 400 15.28 -11.38 -14.24
N GLU A 401 16.42 -11.28 -14.94
CA GLU A 401 16.88 -12.05 -16.12
C GLU A 401 16.81 -13.60 -16.05
N SER A 402 16.25 -14.21 -15.00
CA SER A 402 16.39 -15.66 -14.80
C SER A 402 15.12 -16.52 -14.84
N GLU A 403 13.88 -16.03 -14.70
CA GLU A 403 12.74 -16.97 -14.66
C GLU A 403 11.32 -16.33 -14.74
N SER A 404 11.02 -15.46 -15.72
CA SER A 404 9.61 -15.09 -16.01
C SER A 404 9.23 -15.38 -17.49
N ASP A 405 8.47 -16.45 -17.63
CA ASP A 405 8.42 -17.31 -18.82
C ASP A 405 7.41 -16.85 -19.91
N LEU A 406 7.14 -15.55 -20.03
CA LEU A 406 6.18 -15.08 -21.05
C LEU A 406 6.78 -14.11 -22.08
N LEU A 407 7.57 -13.12 -21.68
CA LEU A 407 8.15 -12.13 -22.61
C LEU A 407 9.61 -11.72 -22.31
N GLY A 408 10.24 -12.32 -21.30
CA GLY A 408 11.67 -12.11 -21.00
C GLY A 408 12.54 -12.23 -22.25
N TRP A 409 12.35 -13.26 -23.08
CA TRP A 409 13.13 -13.46 -24.31
C TRP A 409 12.90 -12.41 -25.44
N ALA A 410 11.80 -11.65 -25.42
CA ALA A 410 11.51 -10.62 -26.43
C ALA A 410 12.16 -9.27 -26.09
N PHE A 411 12.40 -9.02 -24.79
CA PHE A 411 12.98 -7.80 -24.25
C PHE A 411 14.25 -8.04 -23.40
N ASP A 412 14.77 -9.26 -23.36
CA ASP A 412 16.15 -9.65 -22.94
C ASP A 412 17.11 -9.16 -24.03
N THR A 413 17.15 -7.83 -24.13
CA THR A 413 17.98 -7.10 -25.07
C THR A 413 19.41 -7.05 -24.55
N THR A 414 19.66 -7.17 -23.25
CA THR A 414 20.98 -7.01 -22.64
C THR A 414 21.92 -8.16 -23.02
N GLY A 415 21.57 -9.43 -22.76
CA GLY A 415 22.48 -10.55 -23.03
C GLY A 415 22.74 -10.80 -24.52
N TRP A 416 21.68 -10.79 -25.33
CA TRP A 416 21.77 -11.08 -26.77
C TRP A 416 22.31 -9.92 -27.61
N ILE A 417 21.92 -8.66 -27.34
CA ILE A 417 22.46 -7.51 -28.10
C ILE A 417 23.93 -7.31 -27.72
N VAL A 418 24.30 -7.40 -26.44
CA VAL A 418 25.72 -7.33 -26.03
C VAL A 418 26.51 -8.45 -26.69
N GLY A 419 26.00 -9.68 -26.73
CA GLY A 419 26.62 -10.80 -27.45
C GLY A 419 26.77 -10.58 -28.96
N ALA A 420 25.75 -10.03 -29.62
CA ALA A 420 25.77 -9.78 -31.07
C ALA A 420 26.62 -8.57 -31.46
N VAL A 421 26.65 -7.52 -30.64
CA VAL A 421 27.48 -6.33 -30.82
C VAL A 421 28.94 -6.68 -30.54
N SER A 422 29.24 -7.46 -29.48
CA SER A 422 30.60 -7.85 -29.09
C SER A 422 31.23 -8.92 -30.00
N SER A 423 30.49 -9.94 -30.44
CA SER A 423 30.98 -10.96 -31.38
C SER A 423 31.21 -10.41 -32.79
N GLY A 424 30.48 -9.36 -33.18
CA GLY A 424 30.74 -8.61 -34.41
C GLY A 424 32.04 -7.80 -34.39
N ILE A 425 32.54 -7.40 -33.21
CA ILE A 425 33.76 -6.59 -33.09
C ILE A 425 35.03 -7.42 -33.36
N ALA A 426 35.04 -8.72 -33.07
CA ALA A 426 36.17 -9.59 -33.41
C ALA A 426 36.29 -9.89 -34.93
N GLY A 427 35.19 -9.77 -35.67
CA GLY A 427 35.13 -10.00 -37.13
C GLY A 427 35.21 -8.73 -37.98
N VAL A 428 34.70 -7.59 -37.50
CA VAL A 428 34.63 -6.34 -38.29
C VAL A 428 35.90 -5.50 -38.19
N PHE A 429 36.75 -5.71 -37.18
CA PHE A 429 38.10 -5.11 -37.15
C PHE A 429 39.15 -5.91 -37.97
N LYS A 430 38.75 -6.99 -38.68
CA LYS A 430 39.66 -7.81 -39.50
C LYS A 430 39.23 -8.06 -40.95
N PHE A 431 38.18 -7.41 -41.45
CA PHE A 431 37.81 -7.47 -42.87
C PHE A 431 37.73 -6.06 -43.45
N GLY A 432 38.90 -5.50 -43.79
CA GLY A 432 39.01 -4.15 -44.34
C GLY A 432 40.43 -3.68 -44.62
N GLY A 433 41.36 -4.59 -44.92
CA GLY A 433 42.48 -4.24 -45.77
C GLY A 433 41.95 -4.18 -47.20
N LEU A 434 41.39 -3.04 -47.60
CA LEU A 434 41.11 -2.54 -48.95
C LEU A 434 40.00 -1.48 -48.85
N GLY A 435 40.28 -0.26 -49.32
CA GLY A 435 39.49 0.94 -49.05
C GLY A 435 38.07 0.95 -49.63
N SER A 436 37.09 0.91 -48.75
CA SER A 436 35.73 1.43 -48.98
C SER A 436 35.46 2.53 -47.96
N ASP A 437 35.28 3.76 -48.43
CA ASP A 437 34.99 4.97 -47.65
C ASP A 437 33.56 4.98 -47.05
N GLU A 438 33.03 3.83 -46.61
CA GLU A 438 31.73 3.77 -45.92
C GLU A 438 31.91 3.93 -44.40
N PRO A 439 31.25 4.93 -43.77
CA PRO A 439 31.29 5.09 -42.33
C PRO A 439 30.67 3.88 -41.63
N GLN A 440 31.43 3.25 -40.73
CA GLN A 440 30.95 2.12 -39.93
C GLN A 440 29.89 2.59 -38.92
N PRO A 441 28.76 1.86 -38.75
CA PRO A 441 27.72 2.25 -37.82
C PRO A 441 28.18 2.16 -36.36
N SER A 442 27.76 3.15 -35.55
CA SER A 442 28.10 3.24 -34.12
C SER A 442 27.50 2.10 -33.29
N ILE A 443 27.96 1.92 -32.05
CA ILE A 443 27.39 0.92 -31.12
C ILE A 443 25.91 1.21 -30.90
N LYS A 444 25.55 2.49 -30.69
CA LYS A 444 24.17 2.97 -30.55
C LYS A 444 23.29 2.56 -31.75
N GLN A 445 23.75 2.79 -32.99
CA GLN A 445 23.01 2.39 -34.20
C GLN A 445 22.82 0.87 -34.31
N LYS A 446 23.84 0.09 -33.98
CA LYS A 446 23.75 -1.39 -33.99
C LYS A 446 22.79 -1.91 -32.93
N VAL A 447 22.78 -1.31 -31.75
CA VAL A 447 21.82 -1.63 -30.68
C VAL A 447 20.40 -1.37 -31.16
N PHE A 448 20.14 -0.22 -31.78
CA PHE A 448 18.84 0.09 -32.36
C PHE A 448 18.41 -0.93 -33.42
N GLU A 449 19.24 -1.21 -34.44
CA GLU A 449 18.89 -2.15 -35.52
C GLU A 449 18.56 -3.55 -34.99
N LYS A 450 19.34 -4.03 -34.01
CA LYS A 450 19.15 -5.34 -33.39
C LYS A 450 17.94 -5.38 -32.46
N GLY A 451 17.77 -4.35 -31.63
CA GLY A 451 16.65 -4.20 -30.72
C GLY A 451 15.32 -4.09 -31.48
N TRP A 452 15.27 -3.22 -32.49
CA TRP A 452 14.10 -3.06 -33.34
C TRP A 452 13.77 -4.33 -34.12
N GLY A 453 14.78 -5.01 -34.69
CA GLY A 453 14.58 -6.29 -35.36
C GLY A 453 13.99 -7.38 -34.46
N LYS A 454 14.34 -7.38 -33.16
CA LYS A 454 13.74 -8.28 -32.16
C LYS A 454 12.31 -7.91 -31.79
N PHE A 455 12.04 -6.62 -31.67
CA PHE A 455 10.69 -6.12 -31.49
C PHE A 455 9.77 -6.54 -32.65
N GLU A 456 10.22 -6.39 -33.91
CA GLU A 456 9.47 -6.83 -35.09
C GLU A 456 9.22 -8.34 -35.10
N GLN A 457 10.20 -9.16 -34.70
CA GLN A 457 10.03 -10.63 -34.58
C GLN A 457 9.00 -11.02 -33.51
N SER A 458 8.80 -10.16 -32.51
CA SER A 458 7.95 -10.44 -31.34
C SER A 458 6.59 -9.71 -31.40
N GLN A 459 6.33 -8.95 -32.48
CA GLN A 459 5.18 -8.04 -32.60
C GLN A 459 3.84 -8.70 -32.29
N ASP A 460 3.60 -9.93 -32.75
CA ASP A 460 2.31 -10.61 -32.56
C ASP A 460 2.09 -11.02 -31.12
N LYS A 461 3.16 -11.44 -30.44
CA LYS A 461 3.12 -11.83 -29.02
C LYS A 461 2.97 -10.60 -28.12
N ILE A 462 3.68 -9.51 -28.46
CA ILE A 462 3.53 -8.21 -27.78
C ILE A 462 2.09 -7.71 -27.95
N PHE A 463 1.55 -7.78 -29.16
CA PHE A 463 0.18 -7.35 -29.44
C PHE A 463 -0.88 -8.20 -28.71
N LYS A 464 -0.69 -9.52 -28.63
CA LYS A 464 -1.55 -10.36 -27.79
C LYS A 464 -1.51 -9.93 -26.32
N LYS A 465 -0.33 -9.55 -25.81
CA LYS A 465 -0.21 -9.08 -24.42
C LYS A 465 -0.88 -7.72 -24.20
N ILE A 466 -0.77 -6.82 -25.17
CA ILE A 466 -1.53 -5.55 -25.17
C ILE A 466 -3.02 -5.84 -25.03
N GLN A 467 -3.58 -6.82 -25.77
CA GLN A 467 -4.99 -7.19 -25.63
C GLN A 467 -5.35 -7.69 -24.23
N GLU A 468 -4.50 -8.51 -23.62
CA GLU A 468 -4.69 -8.99 -22.24
C GLU A 468 -4.66 -7.81 -21.24
N ILE A 469 -3.71 -6.88 -21.38
CA ILE A 469 -3.61 -5.69 -20.53
C ILE A 469 -4.86 -4.82 -20.69
N ILE A 470 -5.32 -4.58 -21.91
CA ILE A 470 -6.55 -3.81 -22.19
C ILE A 470 -7.73 -4.41 -21.42
N ILE A 471 -7.90 -5.74 -21.47
CA ILE A 471 -9.00 -6.42 -20.77
C ILE A 471 -8.90 -6.19 -19.27
N VAL A 472 -7.75 -6.49 -18.66
CA VAL A 472 -7.55 -6.38 -17.21
C VAL A 472 -7.74 -4.94 -16.71
N VAL A 473 -7.21 -3.96 -17.44
CA VAL A 473 -7.31 -2.55 -17.04
C VAL A 473 -8.76 -2.06 -17.12
N ILE A 474 -9.48 -2.41 -18.20
CA ILE A 474 -10.89 -2.04 -18.36
C ILE A 474 -11.75 -2.76 -17.32
N ASP A 475 -11.49 -4.03 -17.02
CA ASP A 475 -12.16 -4.79 -15.95
C ASP A 475 -12.05 -4.07 -14.62
N ASN A 476 -10.81 -3.75 -14.21
CA ASN A 476 -10.55 -3.10 -12.94
C ASN A 476 -11.22 -1.72 -12.86
N LYS A 477 -11.09 -0.89 -13.90
CA LYS A 477 -11.71 0.44 -13.92
C LYS A 477 -13.24 0.35 -13.92
N THR A 478 -13.83 -0.58 -14.68
CA THR A 478 -15.29 -0.71 -14.76
C THR A 478 -15.87 -1.29 -13.47
N GLN A 479 -15.18 -2.23 -12.83
CA GLN A 479 -15.57 -2.77 -11.52
C GLN A 479 -15.59 -1.67 -10.44
N SER A 480 -14.54 -0.84 -10.36
CA SER A 480 -14.51 0.28 -9.42
C SER A 480 -15.65 1.28 -9.68
N ALA A 481 -15.89 1.65 -10.95
CA ALA A 481 -17.01 2.52 -11.30
C ALA A 481 -18.38 1.91 -10.95
N THR A 482 -18.52 0.60 -11.12
CA THR A 482 -19.74 -0.15 -10.78
C THR A 482 -19.99 -0.17 -9.27
N ASN A 483 -18.94 -0.39 -8.47
CA ASN A 483 -19.02 -0.34 -7.00
C ASN A 483 -19.45 1.04 -6.52
N ILE A 484 -18.86 2.11 -7.07
CA ILE A 484 -19.24 3.50 -6.75
C ILE A 484 -20.71 3.75 -7.09
N ALA A 485 -21.17 3.28 -8.24
CA ALA A 485 -22.57 3.43 -8.63
C ALA A 485 -23.52 2.65 -7.70
N GLU A 486 -23.15 1.43 -7.28
CA GLU A 486 -23.91 0.64 -6.31
C GLU A 486 -23.97 1.30 -4.93
N GLN A 487 -22.88 1.89 -4.47
CA GLN A 487 -22.86 2.66 -3.22
C GLN A 487 -23.80 3.87 -3.30
N SER A 488 -23.88 4.53 -4.46
CA SER A 488 -24.84 5.63 -4.65
C SER A 488 -26.30 5.16 -4.54
N VAL A 489 -26.62 3.98 -5.07
CA VAL A 489 -27.95 3.35 -4.91
C VAL A 489 -28.21 3.09 -3.42
N SER A 490 -27.24 2.48 -2.73
CA SER A 490 -27.32 2.17 -1.30
C SER A 490 -27.53 3.42 -0.44
N LEU A 491 -26.86 4.53 -0.78
CA LEU A 491 -27.02 5.82 -0.12
C LEU A 491 -28.48 6.31 -0.18
N TYR A 492 -29.10 6.26 -1.36
CA TYR A 492 -30.50 6.67 -1.51
C TYR A 492 -31.48 5.70 -0.82
N GLU A 493 -31.22 4.39 -0.85
CA GLU A 493 -32.02 3.42 -0.09
C GLU A 493 -31.96 3.66 1.42
N GLU A 494 -30.77 3.93 1.94
CA GLU A 494 -30.56 4.28 3.35
C GLU A 494 -31.27 5.58 3.70
N PHE A 495 -31.16 6.59 2.83
CA PHE A 495 -31.87 7.86 3.02
C PHE A 495 -33.38 7.65 3.10
N LEU A 496 -33.96 6.83 2.21
CA LEU A 496 -35.39 6.51 2.23
C LEU A 496 -35.81 5.76 3.51
N ARG A 497 -34.97 4.84 4.01
CA ARG A 497 -35.20 4.16 5.30
C ARG A 497 -35.16 5.14 6.47
N LEU A 498 -34.17 6.04 6.50
CA LEU A 498 -34.07 7.09 7.51
C LEU A 498 -35.27 8.04 7.46
N GLN A 499 -35.68 8.45 6.26
CA GLN A 499 -36.88 9.27 6.06
C GLN A 499 -38.12 8.59 6.63
N GLN A 500 -38.35 7.31 6.32
CA GLN A 500 -39.50 6.58 6.85
C GLN A 500 -39.47 6.52 8.38
N ARG A 501 -38.32 6.15 8.96
CA ARG A 501 -38.14 6.11 10.42
C ARG A 501 -38.45 7.46 11.06
N TYR A 502 -37.92 8.55 10.51
CA TYR A 502 -38.14 9.90 11.05
C TYR A 502 -39.55 10.44 10.81
N GLN A 503 -40.33 9.88 9.89
CA GLN A 503 -41.76 10.17 9.78
C GLN A 503 -42.58 9.45 10.86
N GLU A 504 -42.14 8.27 11.28
CA GLU A 504 -42.79 7.45 12.33
C GLU A 504 -42.40 7.88 13.76
N GLU A 505 -41.25 8.55 13.96
CA GLU A 505 -40.82 9.08 15.26
C GLU A 505 -41.79 10.13 15.82
N THR A 506 -42.26 9.91 17.06
CA THR A 506 -43.19 10.84 17.72
C THR A 506 -42.50 12.14 18.13
N THR A 507 -43.27 13.23 18.22
CA THR A 507 -42.77 14.52 18.73
C THR A 507 -42.23 14.40 20.16
N GLU A 508 -42.83 13.51 20.96
CA GLU A 508 -42.42 13.22 22.34
C GLU A 508 -41.03 12.56 22.38
N GLN A 509 -40.78 11.54 21.54
CA GLN A 509 -39.47 10.90 21.41
C GLN A 509 -38.40 11.91 21.00
N ARG A 510 -38.67 12.77 20.00
CA ARG A 510 -37.71 13.80 19.57
C ARG A 510 -37.43 14.83 20.65
N SER A 511 -38.45 15.24 21.41
CA SER A 511 -38.25 16.17 22.53
C SER A 511 -37.44 15.54 23.66
N ALA A 512 -37.64 14.24 23.91
CA ALA A 512 -36.91 13.50 24.94
C ALA A 512 -35.43 13.33 24.56
N GLU A 513 -35.13 12.98 23.30
CA GLU A 513 -33.76 12.94 22.77
C GLU A 513 -33.09 14.31 22.86
N LYS A 514 -33.79 15.39 22.46
CA LYS A 514 -33.27 16.76 22.57
C LYS A 514 -32.96 17.14 24.03
N ALA A 515 -33.88 16.85 24.93
CA ALA A 515 -33.72 17.13 26.36
C ALA A 515 -32.54 16.35 26.94
N TRP A 516 -32.36 15.09 26.53
CA TRP A 516 -31.24 14.25 26.96
C TRP A 516 -29.89 14.81 26.49
N ILE A 517 -29.74 15.17 25.21
CA ILE A 517 -28.50 15.77 24.69
C ILE A 517 -28.15 17.07 25.44
N LEU A 518 -29.15 17.94 25.65
CA LEU A 518 -28.97 19.18 26.41
C LEU A 518 -28.53 18.91 27.86
N GLN A 519 -29.14 17.92 28.51
CA GLN A 519 -28.77 17.51 29.86
C GLN A 519 -27.33 16.97 29.92
N GLN A 520 -26.94 16.08 29.02
CA GLN A 520 -25.57 15.54 28.97
C GLN A 520 -24.55 16.65 28.74
N ARG A 521 -24.83 17.60 27.85
CA ARG A 521 -23.97 18.76 27.60
C ARG A 521 -23.81 19.63 28.85
N GLN A 522 -24.89 19.82 29.62
CA GLN A 522 -24.84 20.58 30.87
C GLN A 522 -24.02 19.85 31.95
N GLU A 523 -24.21 18.54 32.12
CA GLU A 523 -23.43 17.73 33.08
C GLU A 523 -21.94 17.70 32.69
N LEU A 524 -21.63 17.46 31.42
CA LEU A 524 -20.27 17.50 30.91
C LEU A 524 -19.61 18.88 31.10
N GLY A 525 -20.38 19.97 30.95
CA GLY A 525 -19.94 21.33 31.26
C GLY A 525 -19.60 21.55 32.74
N LYS A 526 -20.32 20.89 33.66
CA LYS A 526 -19.97 20.92 35.09
C LYS A 526 -18.67 20.15 35.35
N VAL A 527 -18.47 19.01 34.69
CA VAL A 527 -17.23 18.23 34.79
C VAL A 527 -16.04 19.01 34.24
N TYR A 528 -16.18 19.62 33.06
CA TYR A 528 -15.15 20.46 32.44
C TYR A 528 -14.70 21.60 33.36
N LYS A 529 -15.65 22.31 33.99
CA LYS A 529 -15.35 23.38 34.96
C LYS A 529 -14.60 22.86 36.19
N LYS A 530 -14.95 21.67 36.70
CA LYS A 530 -14.25 21.04 37.83
C LYS A 530 -12.83 20.62 37.46
N VAL A 531 -12.62 20.07 36.27
CA VAL A 531 -11.29 19.68 35.76
C VAL A 531 -10.40 20.92 35.60
N ASN A 532 -10.94 22.02 35.06
CA ASN A 532 -10.19 23.28 34.95
C ASN A 532 -9.89 23.92 36.32
N ALA A 533 -10.72 23.72 37.34
CA ALA A 533 -10.45 24.25 38.70
C ALA A 533 -9.35 23.47 39.46
N VAL A 534 -9.01 22.26 39.01
CA VAL A 534 -7.96 21.41 39.61
C VAL A 534 -6.60 21.64 38.96
N LEU A 535 -6.56 22.20 37.74
CA LEU A 535 -5.34 22.66 37.09
C LEU A 535 -5.07 24.10 37.52
N PRO A 536 -3.91 24.43 38.13
CA PRO A 536 -3.57 25.81 38.42
C PRO A 536 -3.43 26.59 37.11
N ASP A 537 -4.00 27.80 37.06
CA ASP A 537 -3.75 28.75 35.98
C ASP A 537 -2.24 29.03 35.91
N ASN A 538 -1.64 28.78 34.75
CA ASN A 538 -0.29 29.27 34.41
C ASN A 538 -0.37 30.74 33.98
#